data_AF-A0A7X7EU51-F1
#
_entry.id   AF-A0A7X7EU51-F1
#
_cell.length_a   1.000
_cell.length_b   1.000
_cell.length_c   1.000
_cell.angle_alpha   90.00
_cell.angle_beta   90.00
_cell.angle_gamma   90.00
#
_symmetry.space_group_name_H-M   'P 1'
#
loop_
_entity.id
_entity.type
_entity.pdbx_description
1 polymer ?
#
loop_
_entity_poly.entity_id
_entity_poly.type
_entity_poly.pdbx_seq_one_letter_code
_entity_poly.pdbx_strand_id
1 'polypeptide(L)'
;MEQRDYLLREIEKIGAIIMAIRRKLFGGTDEPAITVENQAEALKEMLLGKAFLDLDEILAMDAAATDEYLAGHEGFNVANIELLARTLADIGMTSAPPTSFALLEKALQLYEICNLRDRTYSFEREAAISQLREALKPDSSVMPPM
;
A
#
# COMPACT_ATOMS: atom_id res chain seq x y z
N MET A 1 -29.11 11.73 7.33
CA MET A 1 -28.88 10.65 6.33
C MET A 1 -27.78 11.03 5.36
N GLU A 2 -27.67 12.29 4.93
CA GLU A 2 -26.71 12.76 3.91
C GLU A 2 -25.21 12.49 4.19
N GLN A 3 -24.73 12.72 5.41
CA GLN A 3 -23.28 12.60 5.70
C GLN A 3 -22.79 11.15 5.69
N ARG A 4 -23.60 10.20 6.16
CA ARG A 4 -23.25 8.76 6.14
C ARG A 4 -23.21 8.22 4.70
N ASP A 5 -24.17 8.63 3.88
CA ASP A 5 -24.25 8.21 2.48
C ASP A 5 -23.13 8.84 1.64
N TYR A 6 -22.69 10.05 2.00
CA TYR A 6 -21.55 10.70 1.38
C TYR A 6 -20.23 10.00 1.73
N LEU A 7 -19.99 9.72 3.01
CA LEU A 7 -18.78 9.01 3.43
C LEU A 7 -18.67 7.61 2.82
N LEU A 8 -19.80 6.87 2.76
CA LEU A 8 -19.82 5.55 2.13
C LEU A 8 -19.42 5.63 0.65
N ARG A 9 -19.90 6.64 -0.08
CA ARG A 9 -19.54 6.85 -1.49
C ARG A 9 -18.05 7.15 -1.68
N GLU A 10 -17.45 7.96 -0.81
CA GLU A 10 -16.01 8.23 -0.90
C GLU A 10 -15.19 6.97 -0.57
N ILE A 11 -15.63 6.14 0.38
CA ILE A 11 -15.02 4.82 0.65
C ILE A 11 -15.08 3.92 -0.59
N GLU A 12 -16.27 3.76 -1.19
CA GLU A 12 -16.45 2.92 -2.38
C GLU A 12 -15.62 3.42 -3.56
N LYS A 13 -15.56 4.74 -3.75
CA LYS A 13 -14.81 5.40 -4.81
C LYS A 13 -13.30 5.18 -4.67
N ILE A 14 -12.72 5.39 -3.48
CA ILE A 14 -11.29 5.14 -3.25
C ILE A 14 -10.96 3.66 -3.46
N GLY A 15 -11.79 2.75 -2.95
CA GLY A 15 -11.61 1.31 -3.17
C GLY A 15 -11.62 0.95 -4.67
N ALA A 16 -12.59 1.48 -5.42
CA ALA A 16 -12.67 1.28 -6.87
C ALA A 16 -11.46 1.86 -7.63
N ILE A 17 -10.95 3.02 -7.21
CA ILE A 17 -9.77 3.65 -7.81
C ILE A 17 -8.55 2.76 -7.60
N ILE A 18 -8.26 2.32 -6.37
CA ILE A 18 -7.08 1.48 -6.08
C ILE A 18 -7.21 0.13 -6.82
N MET A 19 -8.40 -0.46 -6.88
CA MET A 19 -8.64 -1.68 -7.67
C MET A 19 -8.37 -1.48 -9.17
N ALA A 20 -8.81 -0.37 -9.75
CA ALA A 20 -8.55 -0.05 -11.15
C ALA A 20 -7.05 0.18 -11.41
N ILE A 21 -6.34 0.80 -10.47
CA ILE A 21 -4.88 0.95 -10.52
C ILE A 21 -4.20 -0.41 -10.51
N ARG A 22 -4.57 -1.31 -9.58
CA ARG A 22 -4.03 -2.68 -9.52
C ARG A 22 -4.26 -3.45 -10.82
N ARG A 23 -5.46 -3.39 -11.41
CA ARG A 23 -5.75 -4.05 -12.69
C ARG A 23 -4.85 -3.54 -13.81
N LYS A 24 -4.55 -2.23 -13.82
CA LYS A 24 -3.66 -1.65 -14.83
C LYS A 24 -2.19 -2.06 -14.60
N LEU A 25 -1.75 -2.12 -13.34
CA LEU A 25 -0.38 -2.50 -12.99
C LEU A 25 -0.09 -3.97 -13.29
N PHE A 26 -0.95 -4.86 -12.81
CA PHE A 26 -0.74 -6.31 -12.84
C PHE A 26 -1.44 -7.02 -14.01
N GLY A 27 -2.14 -6.25 -14.84
CA GLY A 27 -2.93 -6.77 -15.94
C GLY A 27 -4.32 -7.26 -15.53
N GLY A 28 -5.17 -7.48 -16.53
CA GLY A 28 -6.49 -8.07 -16.39
C GLY A 28 -6.80 -8.98 -17.58
N THR A 29 -8.07 -9.40 -17.71
CA THR A 29 -8.50 -10.26 -18.83
C THR A 29 -8.20 -9.69 -20.22
N ASP A 30 -8.16 -8.36 -20.36
CA ASP A 30 -8.19 -7.68 -21.66
C ASP A 30 -7.07 -6.65 -21.86
N GLU A 31 -6.23 -6.39 -20.84
CA GLU A 31 -5.15 -5.41 -20.90
C GLU A 31 -3.82 -6.02 -20.40
N PRO A 32 -2.70 -5.81 -21.12
CA PRO A 32 -1.40 -6.26 -20.68
C PRO A 32 -0.94 -5.53 -19.42
N ALA A 33 -0.24 -6.23 -18.54
CA ALA A 33 0.36 -5.66 -17.34
C ALA A 33 1.45 -4.63 -17.70
N ILE A 34 1.62 -3.62 -16.84
CA ILE A 34 2.79 -2.74 -16.89
C ILE A 34 4.02 -3.56 -16.51
N THR A 35 5.15 -3.32 -17.18
CA THR A 35 6.40 -4.03 -16.89
C THR A 35 6.86 -3.71 -15.46
N VAL A 36 7.45 -4.70 -14.79
CA VAL A 36 7.84 -4.60 -13.37
C VAL A 36 8.68 -3.36 -13.09
N GLU A 37 9.59 -3.00 -13.99
CA GLU A 37 10.50 -1.86 -13.87
C GLU A 37 9.76 -0.51 -13.82
N ASN A 38 8.55 -0.45 -14.39
CA ASN A 38 7.75 0.77 -14.49
C ASN A 38 6.55 0.80 -13.53
N GLN A 39 6.28 -0.28 -12.79
CA GLN A 39 5.09 -0.38 -11.94
C GLN A 39 5.09 0.64 -10.80
N ALA A 40 6.26 0.91 -10.18
CA ALA A 40 6.36 1.87 -9.09
C ALA A 40 6.06 3.30 -9.56
N GLU A 41 6.65 3.73 -10.67
CA GLU A 41 6.40 5.06 -11.24
C GLU A 41 4.95 5.20 -11.71
N ALA A 42 4.41 4.18 -12.38
CA ALA A 42 3.02 4.17 -12.80
C ALA A 42 2.04 4.20 -11.63
N LEU A 43 2.35 3.52 -10.52
CA LEU A 43 1.56 3.59 -9.29
C LEU A 43 1.53 5.02 -8.76
N LYS A 44 2.71 5.66 -8.62
CA LYS A 44 2.85 7.03 -8.14
C LYS A 44 2.00 8.00 -8.96
N GLU A 45 2.16 8.00 -10.28
CA GLU A 45 1.39 8.87 -11.18
C GLU A 45 -0.12 8.66 -11.03
N MET A 46 -0.56 7.41 -10.92
CA MET A 46 -1.99 7.09 -10.82
C MET A 46 -2.58 7.41 -9.44
N LEU A 47 -1.84 7.20 -8.35
CA LEU A 47 -2.29 7.58 -7.01
C LEU A 47 -2.45 9.10 -6.91
N LEU A 48 -1.48 9.85 -7.41
CA LEU A 48 -1.55 11.31 -7.41
C LEU A 48 -2.69 11.80 -8.31
N GLY A 49 -2.79 11.28 -9.53
CA GLY A 49 -3.76 11.76 -10.53
C GLY A 49 -5.20 11.29 -10.30
N LYS A 50 -5.43 10.17 -9.60
CA LYS A 50 -6.78 9.59 -9.42
C LYS A 50 -7.27 9.58 -7.98
N ALA A 51 -6.37 9.36 -7.02
CA ALA A 51 -6.69 9.29 -5.60
C ALA A 51 -6.24 10.52 -4.81
N PHE A 52 -5.60 11.50 -5.46
CA PHE A 52 -5.01 12.69 -4.84
C PHE A 52 -4.07 12.32 -3.68
N LEU A 53 -3.34 11.22 -3.86
CA LEU A 53 -2.45 10.65 -2.86
C LEU A 53 -1.01 10.73 -3.40
N ASP A 54 -0.16 11.51 -2.75
CA ASP A 54 1.24 11.63 -3.12
C ASP A 54 2.05 10.47 -2.51
N LEU A 55 2.49 9.54 -3.35
CA LEU A 55 3.24 8.38 -2.89
C LEU A 55 4.63 8.77 -2.34
N ASP A 56 5.31 9.75 -2.94
CA ASP A 56 6.63 10.15 -2.46
C ASP A 56 6.54 10.78 -1.07
N GLU A 57 5.51 11.62 -0.86
CA GLU A 57 5.24 12.24 0.44
C GLU A 57 4.97 11.18 1.51
N ILE A 58 4.10 10.22 1.21
CA ILE A 58 3.76 9.13 2.15
C ILE A 58 4.98 8.26 2.44
N LEU A 59 5.79 7.92 1.44
CA LEU A 59 7.00 7.12 1.63
C LEU A 59 8.00 7.80 2.58
N ALA A 60 8.02 9.13 2.63
CA ALA A 60 8.88 9.91 3.55
C ALA A 60 8.32 10.05 4.97
N MET A 61 7.02 9.82 5.19
CA MET A 61 6.38 9.93 6.50
C MET A 61 6.68 8.73 7.41
N ASP A 62 6.68 8.94 8.72
CA ASP A 62 6.61 7.84 9.67
C ASP A 62 5.17 7.30 9.82
N ALA A 63 4.98 6.27 10.64
CA ALA A 63 3.67 5.63 10.81
C ALA A 63 2.61 6.58 11.39
N ALA A 64 2.98 7.47 12.32
CA ALA A 64 2.03 8.38 12.95
C ALA A 64 1.59 9.48 11.99
N ALA A 65 2.54 10.08 11.27
CA ALA A 65 2.25 11.07 10.23
C ALA A 65 1.46 10.47 9.07
N THR A 66 1.77 9.22 8.68
CA THR A 66 0.99 8.49 7.66
C THR A 66 -0.44 8.25 8.12
N ASP A 67 -0.65 7.85 9.38
CA ASP A 67 -1.98 7.62 9.94
C ASP A 67 -2.83 8.91 9.96
N GLU A 68 -2.22 10.02 10.38
CA GLU A 68 -2.86 11.34 10.38
C GLU A 68 -3.19 11.82 8.96
N TYR A 69 -2.24 11.70 8.03
CA TYR A 69 -2.45 12.02 6.63
C TYR A 69 -3.65 11.26 6.06
N LEU A 70 -3.68 9.93 6.22
CA LEU A 70 -4.78 9.11 5.72
C LEU A 70 -6.12 9.37 6.43
N ALA A 71 -6.10 9.77 7.72
CA ALA A 71 -7.31 10.17 8.43
C ALA A 71 -7.93 11.45 7.86
N GLY A 72 -7.11 12.34 7.27
CA GLY A 72 -7.56 13.55 6.59
C GLY A 72 -8.17 13.33 5.21
N HIS A 73 -8.00 12.14 4.61
CA HIS A 73 -8.50 11.82 3.28
C HIS A 73 -9.77 10.95 3.37
N GLU A 74 -10.90 11.52 2.96
CA GLU A 74 -12.16 10.79 2.90
C GLU A 74 -12.03 9.55 2.02
N GLY A 75 -12.53 8.42 2.52
CA GLY A 75 -12.49 7.15 1.83
C GLY A 75 -11.33 6.22 2.23
N PHE A 76 -10.31 6.67 2.97
CA PHE A 76 -9.26 5.78 3.49
C PHE A 76 -9.66 5.10 4.81
N ASN A 77 -10.66 4.21 4.73
CA ASN A 77 -10.96 3.27 5.80
C ASN A 77 -9.93 2.12 5.86
N VAL A 78 -10.05 1.25 6.88
CA VAL A 78 -9.15 0.10 7.07
C VAL A 78 -9.01 -0.75 5.81
N ALA A 79 -10.13 -1.09 5.15
CA ALA A 79 -10.11 -1.92 3.94
C ALA A 79 -9.34 -1.28 2.78
N ASN A 80 -9.50 0.02 2.55
CA ASN A 80 -8.80 0.73 1.48
C ASN A 80 -7.31 0.95 1.82
N ILE A 81 -6.97 1.14 3.09
CA ILE A 81 -5.58 1.19 3.55
C ILE A 81 -4.90 -0.17 3.37
N GLU A 82 -5.57 -1.28 3.71
CA GLU A 82 -5.05 -2.63 3.44
C GLU A 82 -4.86 -2.90 1.95
N LEU A 83 -5.82 -2.46 1.13
CA LEU A 83 -5.71 -2.60 -0.32
C LEU A 83 -4.51 -1.82 -0.88
N LEU A 84 -4.24 -0.62 -0.35
CA LEU A 84 -3.05 0.14 -0.67
C LEU A 84 -1.79 -0.60 -0.19
N ALA A 85 -1.75 -1.04 1.06
CA ALA A 85 -0.63 -1.78 1.65
C ALA A 85 -0.27 -3.01 0.82
N ARG A 86 -1.27 -3.80 0.42
CA ARG A 86 -1.08 -4.95 -0.47
C ARG A 86 -0.52 -4.53 -1.82
N THR A 87 -0.96 -3.41 -2.37
CA THR A 87 -0.47 -2.91 -3.67
C THR A 87 1.00 -2.51 -3.59
N LEU A 88 1.39 -1.81 -2.52
CA LEU A 88 2.80 -1.48 -2.26
C LEU A 88 3.64 -2.75 -2.07
N ALA A 89 3.13 -3.74 -1.33
CA ALA A 89 3.81 -5.00 -1.10
C ALA A 89 4.06 -5.77 -2.41
N ASP A 90 3.03 -5.93 -3.24
CA ASP A 90 3.14 -6.70 -4.50
C ASP A 90 4.18 -6.07 -5.46
N ILE A 91 4.22 -4.74 -5.56
CA ILE A 91 5.25 -4.03 -6.36
C ILE A 91 6.62 -4.12 -5.68
N GLY A 92 6.68 -3.91 -4.36
CA GLY A 92 7.93 -3.93 -3.60
C GLY A 92 8.64 -5.28 -3.69
N MET A 93 7.89 -6.40 -3.69
CA MET A 93 8.43 -7.76 -3.79
C MET A 93 9.05 -8.08 -5.15
N THR A 94 8.70 -7.33 -6.20
CA THR A 94 9.20 -7.56 -7.56
C THR A 94 10.15 -6.46 -8.04
N SER A 95 10.17 -5.32 -7.34
CA SER A 95 11.06 -4.19 -7.64
C SER A 95 12.50 -4.45 -7.19
N ALA A 96 13.45 -3.73 -7.78
CA ALA A 96 14.83 -3.70 -7.30
C ALA A 96 15.00 -2.71 -6.13
N PRO A 97 15.99 -2.91 -5.24
CA PRO A 97 16.43 -1.89 -4.30
C PRO A 97 16.90 -0.61 -5.03
N PRO A 98 16.70 0.60 -4.47
CA PRO A 98 16.13 0.88 -3.14
C PRO A 98 14.58 0.92 -3.11
N THR A 99 13.93 1.00 -4.27
CA THR A 99 12.46 1.12 -4.40
C THR A 99 11.72 -0.03 -3.71
N SER A 100 12.24 -1.25 -3.84
CA SER A 100 11.73 -2.43 -3.11
C SER A 100 11.60 -2.16 -1.62
N PHE A 101 12.69 -1.78 -0.94
CA PHE A 101 12.70 -1.55 0.50
C PHE A 101 11.71 -0.45 0.91
N ALA A 102 11.72 0.69 0.23
CA ALA A 102 10.83 1.81 0.56
C ALA A 102 9.34 1.40 0.49
N LEU A 103 8.95 0.67 -0.56
CA LEU A 103 7.57 0.20 -0.73
C LEU A 103 7.19 -0.87 0.31
N LEU A 104 8.09 -1.81 0.61
CA LEU A 104 7.84 -2.87 1.58
C LEU A 104 7.76 -2.34 3.02
N GLU A 105 8.63 -1.41 3.40
CA GLU A 105 8.59 -0.74 4.70
C GLU A 105 7.27 0.03 4.87
N LYS A 106 6.86 0.78 3.84
CA LYS A 106 5.58 1.50 3.90
C LYS A 106 4.39 0.55 3.94
N ALA A 107 4.40 -0.55 3.17
CA ALA A 107 3.36 -1.56 3.22
C ALA A 107 3.20 -2.13 4.65
N LEU A 108 4.32 -2.40 5.32
CA LEU A 108 4.32 -2.88 6.70
C LEU A 108 3.68 -1.86 7.65
N GLN A 109 4.07 -0.59 7.56
CA GLN A 109 3.49 0.48 8.37
C GLN A 109 1.97 0.62 8.15
N LEU A 110 1.50 0.52 6.90
CA LEU A 110 0.07 0.59 6.60
C LEU A 110 -0.71 -0.58 7.22
N TYR A 111 -0.18 -1.81 7.19
CA TYR A 111 -0.82 -2.94 7.87
C TYR A 111 -0.82 -2.79 9.40
N GLU A 112 0.23 -2.21 9.98
CA GLU A 112 0.27 -1.90 11.41
C GLU A 112 -0.76 -0.83 11.80
N ILE A 113 -0.96 0.20 10.96
CA ILE A 113 -2.06 1.17 11.10
C ILE A 113 -3.42 0.45 11.07
N CYS A 114 -3.63 -0.49 10.14
CA CYS A 114 -4.86 -1.27 10.09
C CYS A 114 -5.10 -2.07 11.37
N ASN A 115 -4.06 -2.69 11.95
CA ASN A 115 -4.14 -3.38 13.24
C ASN A 115 -4.49 -2.46 14.41
N LEU A 116 -4.05 -1.20 14.38
CA LEU A 116 -4.40 -0.21 15.41
C LEU A 116 -5.85 0.27 15.27
N ARG A 117 -6.31 0.48 14.04
CA ARG A 117 -7.66 0.98 13.74
C ARG A 117 -8.74 -0.09 13.87
N ASP A 118 -8.44 -1.33 13.49
CA ASP A 118 -9.36 -2.45 13.51
C ASP A 118 -9.01 -3.44 14.63
N ARG A 119 -9.92 -3.56 15.59
CA ARG A 119 -9.78 -4.47 16.74
C ARG A 119 -10.09 -5.93 16.39
N THR A 120 -10.42 -6.21 15.13
CA THR A 120 -10.67 -7.55 14.63
C THR A 120 -9.37 -8.16 14.13
N TYR A 121 -9.04 -9.35 14.63
CA TYR A 121 -7.88 -10.10 14.17
C TYR A 121 -8.10 -10.59 12.72
N SER A 122 -7.11 -10.39 11.85
CA SER A 122 -7.13 -10.83 10.45
C SER A 122 -5.93 -11.74 10.16
N PHE A 123 -6.19 -13.01 9.86
CA PHE A 123 -5.15 -13.97 9.48
C PHE A 123 -4.40 -13.55 8.22
N GLU A 124 -5.09 -12.96 7.25
CA GLU A 124 -4.49 -12.49 6.00
C GLU A 124 -3.52 -11.33 6.26
N ARG A 125 -3.92 -10.40 7.14
CA ARG A 125 -3.09 -9.26 7.54
C ARG A 125 -1.83 -9.72 8.27
N GLU A 126 -1.97 -10.64 9.23
CA GLU A 126 -0.82 -11.18 9.98
C GLU A 126 0.14 -11.98 9.10
N ALA A 127 -0.39 -12.72 8.12
CA ALA A 127 0.44 -13.42 7.13
C ALA A 127 1.21 -12.42 6.26
N ALA A 128 0.57 -11.34 5.80
CA ALA A 128 1.23 -10.29 5.02
C ALA A 128 2.31 -9.56 5.83
N ILE A 129 2.02 -9.18 7.08
CA ILE A 129 3.00 -8.57 8.00
C ILE A 129 4.22 -9.48 8.18
N SER A 130 3.98 -10.77 8.39
CA SER A 130 5.05 -11.75 8.58
C SER A 130 5.92 -11.86 7.33
N GLN A 131 5.33 -11.94 6.14
CA GLN A 131 6.06 -11.97 4.86
C GLN A 131 6.89 -10.70 4.64
N LEU A 132 6.33 -9.53 4.93
CA LEU A 132 7.03 -8.25 4.82
C LEU A 132 8.22 -8.17 5.76
N ARG A 133 8.05 -8.59 7.02
CA ARG A 133 9.14 -8.62 8.00
C ARG A 133 10.26 -9.56 7.58
N GLU A 134 9.96 -10.71 7.00
CA GLU A 134 10.98 -11.60 6.45
C GLU A 134 11.71 -10.98 5.26
N ALA A 135 10.99 -10.36 4.32
CA ALA A 135 11.57 -9.72 3.14
C ALA A 135 12.46 -8.51 3.48
N LEU A 136 12.16 -7.81 4.59
CA LEU A 136 12.92 -6.65 5.07
C LEU A 136 14.12 -7.02 5.95
N LYS A 137 14.33 -8.30 6.27
CA LYS A 137 15.51 -8.70 7.05
C LYS A 137 16.78 -8.39 6.25
N PRO A 138 17.80 -7.76 6.86
CA PRO A 138 19.11 -7.66 6.24
C PRO A 138 19.66 -9.08 6.01
N ASP A 139 20.20 -9.32 4.82
CA ASP A 139 20.66 -10.64 4.40
C ASP A 139 21.71 -11.19 5.39
N SER A 140 21.32 -12.20 6.16
CA SER A 140 22.17 -12.84 7.16
C SER A 140 23.37 -13.58 6.57
N SER A 141 23.53 -13.62 5.24
CA SER A 141 24.71 -14.17 4.57
C SER A 141 25.90 -13.21 4.44
N VAL A 142 25.80 -11.95 4.91
CA VAL A 142 26.88 -10.93 4.79
C VAL A 142 27.46 -10.53 6.14
N MET A 143 27.47 -11.42 7.14
CA MET A 143 28.33 -11.22 8.32
C MET A 143 29.66 -11.96 8.12
N PRO A 144 30.80 -11.27 7.96
CA PRO A 144 32.09 -11.93 8.03
C PRO A 144 32.29 -12.51 9.44
N PRO A 145 32.94 -13.67 9.60
CA PRO A 145 33.25 -14.20 10.91
C PRO A 145 34.13 -13.20 11.67
N MET A 146 33.77 -12.92 12.93
CA MET A 146 34.61 -12.18 13.87
C MET A 146 35.91 -12.92 14.17
#